data_AF-A0A402AY51-F1
#
_entry.id   AF-A0A402AY51-F1
#
_cell.length_a   1.000
_cell.length_b   1.000
_cell.length_c   1.000
_cell.angle_alpha   90.00
_cell.angle_beta   90.00
_cell.angle_gamma   90.00
#
_symmetry.space_group_name_H-M   'P 1'
#
loop_
_entity.id
_entity.type
_entity.pdbx_description
1 polymer ?
#
loop_
_entity_poly.entity_id
_entity_poly.type
_entity_poly.pdbx_seq_one_letter_code
_entity_poly.pdbx_strand_id
1 'polypeptide(L)'
;MIFSLVALVIIEVVLSLAISTVIGGIFMLFIWGMAISQLFIPQQHRLLSVAPEHANVILALNNSTFYLGIAGGAALGGLALRSVPVTQLGFIGAGFVLLALLLFTLSLRFSKNKSQTPLAESNEVKEMIVVPE
;
A
#
# COMPACT_ATOMS: atom_id res chain seq x y z
N MET A 1 -5.68 6.63 -2.19
CA MET A 1 -4.52 5.71 -2.19
C MET A 1 -3.26 6.35 -2.75
N ILE A 2 -3.25 6.92 -3.98
CA ILE A 2 -2.07 7.65 -4.49
C ILE A 2 -1.77 8.89 -3.63
N PHE A 3 -2.77 9.75 -3.39
CA PHE A 3 -2.64 10.94 -2.56
C PHE A 3 -2.05 10.64 -1.16
N SER A 4 -2.51 9.56 -0.54
CA SER A 4 -2.06 9.14 0.78
C SER A 4 -0.64 8.54 0.78
N LEU A 5 -0.22 7.86 -0.29
CA LEU A 5 1.17 7.40 -0.43
C LEU A 5 2.12 8.58 -0.63
N VAL A 6 1.71 9.58 -1.42
CA VAL A 6 2.47 10.83 -1.60
C VAL A 6 2.57 11.59 -0.28
N ALA A 7 1.49 11.67 0.49
CA ALA A 7 1.51 12.27 1.82
C ALA A 7 2.48 11.54 2.78
N LEU A 8 2.53 10.20 2.74
CA LEU A 8 3.50 9.43 3.52
C LEU A 8 4.95 9.72 3.12
N VAL A 9 5.26 9.83 1.82
CA VAL A 9 6.62 10.22 1.38
C VAL A 9 7.00 11.59 1.95
N ILE A 10 6.10 12.56 1.89
CA ILE A 10 6.33 13.91 2.42
C ILE A 10 6.57 13.86 3.92
N ILE A 11 5.77 13.09 4.67
CA ILE A 11 5.90 12.96 6.12
C ILE A 11 7.24 12.31 6.50
N GLU A 12 7.66 11.24 5.83
CA GLU A 12 8.94 10.55 6.12
C GLU A 12 10.14 11.45 5.82
N VAL A 13 10.10 12.22 4.72
CA VAL A 13 11.15 13.18 4.39
C VAL A 13 11.20 14.31 5.43
N VAL A 14 10.05 14.87 5.78
CA VAL A 14 9.95 15.95 6.79
C VAL A 14 10.36 15.46 8.18
N LEU A 15 10.02 14.22 8.54
CA LEU A 15 10.46 13.58 9.78
C LEU A 15 11.99 13.50 9.84
N SER A 16 12.65 13.08 8.76
CA SER A 16 14.13 13.04 8.70
C SER A 16 14.79 14.41 8.88
N LEU A 17 14.12 15.49 8.47
CA LEU A 17 14.58 16.87 8.61
C LEU A 17 14.27 17.48 9.99
N ALA A 18 13.23 17.01 10.68
CA ALA A 18 12.69 17.62 11.91
C ALA A 18 13.11 16.92 13.22
N ILE A 19 13.82 15.79 13.17
CA ILE A 19 14.33 15.05 14.35
C ILE A 19 15.46 15.81 15.10
N SER A 20 15.81 17.03 14.70
CA SER A 20 16.83 17.83 15.39
C SER A 20 16.49 18.18 16.86
N THR A 21 15.23 18.03 17.28
CA THR A 21 14.78 18.26 18.66
C THR A 21 13.80 17.19 19.14
N VAL A 22 13.78 16.89 20.45
CA VAL A 22 12.86 15.92 21.07
C VAL A 22 11.39 16.30 20.85
N ILE A 23 11.06 17.59 21.00
CA ILE A 23 9.70 18.09 20.80
C ILE A 23 9.26 17.93 19.34
N GLY A 24 10.15 18.24 18.39
CA GLY A 24 9.91 18.03 16.96
C GLY A 24 9.67 16.55 16.64
N GLY A 25 10.46 15.65 17.22
CA GLY A 25 10.28 14.20 17.09
C GLY A 25 8.92 13.72 17.59
N ILE A 26 8.47 14.17 18.77
CA ILE A 26 7.15 13.81 19.32
C ILE A 26 6.02 14.29 18.40
N PHE A 27 6.08 15.55 17.96
CA PHE A 27 5.08 16.11 17.04
C PHE A 27 5.01 15.33 15.73
N MET A 28 6.17 14.97 15.16
CA MET A 28 6.21 14.24 13.91
C MET A 28 5.70 12.80 14.07
N LEU A 29 6.02 12.12 15.17
CA LEU A 29 5.47 10.79 15.47
C LEU A 29 3.94 10.83 15.63
N PHE A 30 3.42 11.89 16.23
CA PHE A 30 1.98 12.11 16.35
C PHE A 30 1.31 12.26 14.97
N ILE A 31 1.85 13.14 14.12
CA ILE A 31 1.36 13.35 12.75
C ILE A 31 1.45 12.05 11.92
N TRP A 32 2.57 11.34 12.06
CA TRP A 32 2.81 10.06 11.40
C TRP A 32 1.76 9.01 11.79
N GLY A 33 1.46 8.87 13.09
CA GLY A 33 0.44 7.95 13.57
C GLY A 33 -0.97 8.28 13.05
N MET A 34 -1.32 9.58 13.02
CA MET A 34 -2.59 10.03 12.43
C MET A 34 -2.67 9.67 10.95
N ALA A 35 -1.62 9.94 10.18
CA ALA A 35 -1.59 9.66 8.74
C ALA A 35 -1.78 8.17 8.42
N ILE A 36 -1.17 7.28 9.21
CA ILE A 36 -1.31 5.82 9.03
C ILE A 36 -2.74 5.36 9.32
N SER A 37 -3.35 5.84 10.40
CA SER A 37 -4.71 5.43 10.78
C SER A 37 -5.75 5.76 9.69
N GLN A 38 -5.59 6.88 8.98
CA GLN A 38 -6.48 7.29 7.89
C GLN A 38 -6.42 6.36 6.67
N LEU A 39 -5.31 5.66 6.47
CA LEU A 39 -5.14 4.72 5.37
C LEU A 39 -5.76 3.36 5.65
N PHE A 40 -5.76 2.96 6.91
CA PHE A 40 -6.08 1.60 7.31
C PHE A 40 -7.58 1.29 7.17
N ILE A 41 -8.45 2.20 7.64
CA ILE A 41 -9.90 1.99 7.65
C ILE A 41 -10.49 1.88 6.23
N PRO A 42 -10.21 2.79 5.28
CA PRO A 42 -10.73 2.69 3.92
C PRO A 42 -10.21 1.45 3.17
N GLN A 43 -8.96 1.04 3.44
CA GLN A 43 -8.39 -0.17 2.82
C GLN A 43 -9.12 -1.44 3.27
N GLN A 44 -9.35 -1.59 4.57
CA GLN A 44 -10.09 -2.73 5.11
C GLN A 44 -11.53 -2.78 4.58
N HIS A 45 -12.22 -1.64 4.55
CA HIS A 45 -13.57 -1.57 4.00
C HIS A 45 -13.61 -1.96 2.51
N ARG A 46 -12.64 -1.48 1.72
CA ARG A 46 -12.55 -1.83 0.29
C ARG A 46 -12.30 -3.32 0.08
N LEU A 47 -11.40 -3.94 0.85
CA LEU A 47 -11.15 -5.39 0.77
C LEU A 47 -12.42 -6.19 1.05
N LEU A 48 -13.17 -5.81 2.07
CA LEU A 48 -14.45 -6.43 2.41
C LEU A 48 -15.50 -6.25 1.31
N SER A 49 -15.52 -5.11 0.61
CA SER A 49 -16.44 -4.88 -0.50
C SER A 49 -16.12 -5.70 -1.75
N VAL A 50 -14.87 -6.14 -1.94
CA VAL A 50 -14.44 -6.88 -3.14
C VAL A 50 -14.82 -8.36 -3.06
N ALA A 51 -14.78 -8.97 -1.88
CA ALA A 51 -15.12 -10.37 -1.69
C ALA A 51 -15.72 -10.59 -0.28
N PRO A 52 -17.00 -10.20 -0.09
CA PRO A 52 -17.67 -10.26 1.20
C PRO A 52 -17.82 -11.70 1.73
N GLU A 53 -18.03 -12.68 0.84
CA GLU A 53 -18.15 -14.10 1.20
C GLU A 53 -16.85 -14.70 1.79
N HIS A 54 -15.71 -14.06 1.56
CA HIS A 54 -14.39 -14.49 2.05
C HIS A 54 -13.72 -13.44 2.95
N ALA A 55 -14.54 -12.60 3.58
CA ALA A 55 -14.11 -11.49 4.44
C ALA A 55 -13.00 -11.89 5.43
N ASN A 56 -13.20 -12.97 6.18
CA ASN A 56 -12.23 -13.42 7.19
C ASN A 56 -10.88 -13.82 6.57
N VAL A 57 -10.89 -14.52 5.44
CA VAL A 57 -9.66 -14.98 4.76
C VAL A 57 -8.90 -13.78 4.19
N ILE A 58 -9.59 -12.84 3.54
CA ILE A 58 -8.97 -11.67 2.93
C ILE A 58 -8.41 -10.72 3.99
N LEU A 59 -9.12 -10.51 5.10
CA LEU A 59 -8.62 -9.72 6.22
C LEU A 59 -7.41 -10.39 6.88
N ALA A 60 -7.44 -11.71 7.09
CA ALA A 60 -6.31 -12.46 7.64
C ALA A 60 -5.07 -12.35 6.74
N LEU A 61 -5.24 -12.49 5.43
CA LEU A 61 -4.15 -12.37 4.45
C LEU A 61 -3.59 -10.94 4.40
N ASN A 62 -4.46 -9.94 4.45
CA ASN A 62 -4.07 -8.52 4.52
C ASN A 62 -3.24 -8.24 5.77
N ASN A 63 -3.72 -8.68 6.94
CA ASN A 63 -3.00 -8.49 8.20
C ASN A 63 -1.67 -9.26 8.23
N SER A 64 -1.62 -10.47 7.66
CA SER A 64 -0.37 -11.24 7.56
C SER A 64 0.67 -10.50 6.72
N THR A 65 0.26 -9.96 5.59
CA THR A 65 1.13 -9.16 4.71
C THR A 65 1.61 -7.89 5.42
N PHE A 66 0.72 -7.23 6.15
CA PHE A 66 1.04 -6.04 6.94
C PHE A 66 2.08 -6.33 8.04
N TYR A 67 1.87 -7.39 8.84
CA TYR A 67 2.82 -7.78 9.88
C TYR A 67 4.17 -8.25 9.32
N LEU A 68 4.16 -8.96 8.19
CA LEU A 68 5.38 -9.32 7.48
C LEU A 68 6.15 -8.08 7.03
N GLY A 69 5.45 -7.07 6.52
CA GLY A 69 6.03 -5.77 6.19
C GLY A 69 6.65 -5.07 7.40
N ILE A 70 5.95 -5.04 8.55
CA ILE A 70 6.48 -4.45 9.79
C ILE A 70 7.73 -5.20 10.26
N ALA A 71 7.68 -6.52 10.32
CA ALA A 71 8.80 -7.34 10.78
C ALA A 71 10.02 -7.17 9.85
N GLY A 72 9.80 -7.22 8.53
CA GLY A 72 10.85 -6.99 7.54
C GLY A 72 11.43 -5.58 7.63
N GLY A 73 10.58 -4.55 7.75
CA GLY A 73 10.99 -3.16 7.92
C GLY A 73 11.79 -2.93 9.20
N ALA A 74 11.37 -3.52 10.32
CA ALA A 74 12.09 -3.46 11.59
C ALA A 74 13.47 -4.15 11.51
N ALA A 75 13.54 -5.32 10.87
CA ALA A 75 14.80 -6.03 10.67
C ALA A 75 15.78 -5.22 9.80
N LEU A 76 15.30 -4.69 8.67
CA LEU A 76 16.10 -3.88 7.75
C LEU A 76 16.51 -2.54 8.37
N GLY A 77 15.60 -1.86 9.08
CA GLY A 77 15.89 -0.61 9.78
C GLY A 77 16.88 -0.80 10.92
N GLY A 78 16.75 -1.88 11.71
CA GLY A 78 17.70 -2.25 12.75
C GLY A 78 19.08 -2.58 12.21
N LEU A 79 19.16 -3.26 11.06
CA LEU A 79 20.43 -3.50 10.37
C LEU A 79 21.04 -2.18 9.86
N ALA A 80 20.23 -1.31 9.27
CA ALA A 80 20.68 -0.01 8.77
C ALA A 80 21.28 0.86 9.88
N LEU A 81 20.70 0.87 11.08
CA LEU A 81 21.23 1.60 12.25
C LEU A 81 22.65 1.19 12.66
N ARG A 82 23.18 0.04 12.19
CA ARG A 82 24.58 -0.34 12.39
C ARG A 82 25.54 0.44 11.50
N SER A 83 25.06 1.02 10.41
CA SER A 83 25.88 1.66 9.38
C SER A 83 25.52 3.12 9.14
N VAL A 84 24.29 3.54 9.45
CA VAL A 84 23.83 4.93 9.29
C VAL A 84 23.25 5.49 10.59
N PRO A 85 23.37 6.82 10.83
CA PRO A 85 22.74 7.45 11.97
C PRO A 85 21.21 7.39 11.88
N VAL A 86 20.53 7.39 13.03
CA VAL A 86 19.06 7.34 13.14
C VAL A 86 18.35 8.45 12.35
N THR A 87 19.01 9.60 12.16
CA THR A 87 18.49 10.73 11.37
C THR A 87 18.35 10.40 9.88
N GLN A 88 19.00 9.35 9.38
CA GLN A 88 18.89 8.90 7.99
C GLN A 88 17.85 7.79 7.77
N LEU A 89 17.25 7.25 8.83
CA LEU A 89 16.23 6.19 8.69
C LEU A 89 15.00 6.67 7.92
N GLY A 90 14.62 7.95 8.04
CA GLY A 90 13.51 8.52 7.27
C GLY A 90 13.75 8.46 5.76
N PHE A 91 14.98 8.65 5.29
CA PHE A 91 15.33 8.48 3.87
C PHE A 91 15.21 7.04 3.40
N ILE A 92 15.61 6.07 4.24
CA ILE A 92 15.45 4.64 3.94
C ILE A 92 13.95 4.30 3.85
N GLY A 93 13.15 4.76 4.82
CA GLY A 93 11.70 4.62 4.81
C GLY A 93 11.07 5.24 3.55
N ALA A 94 11.45 6.46 3.20
CA ALA A 94 11.00 7.13 1.98
C ALA A 94 11.32 6.32 0.72
N GLY A 95 12.49 5.68 0.65
CA GLY A 95 12.85 4.76 -0.44
C GLY A 95 11.89 3.58 -0.58
N PHE A 96 11.51 2.95 0.54
CA PHE A 96 10.50 1.88 0.53
C PHE A 96 9.11 2.37 0.12
N VAL A 97 8.69 3.56 0.57
CA VAL A 97 7.40 4.14 0.18
C VAL A 97 7.39 4.49 -1.32
N LEU A 98 8.50 5.00 -1.86
CA LEU A 98 8.65 5.25 -3.30
C LEU A 98 8.59 3.95 -4.10
N LEU A 99 9.23 2.89 -3.63
CA LEU A 99 9.13 1.56 -4.26
C LEU A 99 7.69 1.05 -4.24
N ALA A 100 6.97 1.19 -3.12
CA ALA A 100 5.56 0.83 -3.02
C ALA A 100 4.69 1.64 -3.99
N LEU A 101 4.94 2.94 -4.14
CA LEU A 101 4.26 3.81 -5.11
C LEU A 101 4.53 3.35 -6.55
N LEU A 102 5.77 2.99 -6.88
CA LEU A 102 6.14 2.47 -8.20
C LEU A 102 5.41 1.16 -8.51
N LEU A 103 5.44 0.20 -7.58
CA LEU A 103 4.74 -1.08 -7.74
C LEU A 103 3.22 -0.89 -7.88
N PHE A 104 2.65 0.01 -7.10
CA PHE A 104 1.22 0.33 -7.16
C PHE A 104 0.85 0.95 -8.52
N THR A 105 1.61 1.93 -9.00
CA THR A 105 1.36 2.56 -10.31
C THR A 105 1.53 1.59 -11.47
N LEU A 106 2.52 0.69 -11.41
CA LEU A 106 2.68 -0.39 -12.38
C LEU A 106 1.46 -1.33 -12.36
N SER A 107 1.01 -1.76 -11.18
CA SER A 107 -0.16 -2.64 -11.03
C SER A 107 -1.44 -2.05 -11.67
N LEU A 108 -1.65 -0.74 -11.50
CA LEU A 108 -2.77 -0.04 -12.15
C LEU A 108 -2.65 -0.05 -13.68
N ARG A 109 -1.45 0.11 -14.24
CA ARG A 109 -1.21 0.04 -15.69
C ARG A 109 -1.51 -1.35 -16.25
N PHE A 110 -1.07 -2.40 -15.56
CA PHE A 110 -1.34 -3.79 -15.97
C PHE A 110 -2.82 -4.15 -15.87
N SER A 111 -3.53 -3.67 -14.85
CA SER A 111 -4.97 -3.92 -14.71
C SER A 111 -5.79 -3.28 -15.84
N LYS A 112 -5.38 -2.08 -16.31
CA LYS A 112 -6.03 -1.40 -17.43
C LYS A 112 -5.87 -2.15 -18.77
N ASN A 113 -4.82 -2.94 -18.92
CA ASN A 113 -4.54 -3.71 -20.14
C ASN A 113 -5.32 -5.04 -20.23
N LYS A 114 -5.84 -5.54 -19.11
CA LYS A 114 -6.65 -6.77 -19.06
C LYS A 114 -8.14 -6.55 -19.35
N SER A 115 -8.60 -5.31 -19.45
CA SER A 115 -10.00 -4.95 -19.73
C SER A 115 -10.36 -4.99 -21.22
N GLN A 116 -9.46 -5.45 -22.09
CA GLN A 116 -9.65 -5.54 -23.55
C GLN A 116 -9.70 -7.00 -24.06
N THR A 117 -10.18 -7.96 -23.27
CA THR A 117 -10.74 -9.19 -23.86
C THR A 117 -12.20 -8.87 -24.22
N PRO A 118 -12.55 -8.73 -25.52
CA PRO A 118 -13.87 -8.25 -25.92
C PRO A 118 -14.96 -9.22 -25.46
N LEU A 119 -15.99 -8.67 -24.82
CA LEU A 119 -17.29 -9.31 -24.55
C LEU A 119 -18.00 -9.86 -25.81
N ALA A 120 -17.39 -9.71 -26.99
CA ALA A 120 -17.82 -10.31 -28.25
C ALA A 120 -17.79 -11.84 -28.18
N GLU A 121 -16.77 -12.44 -27.55
CA GLU A 121 -16.67 -13.92 -27.45
C GLU A 121 -17.79 -14.50 -26.57
N SER A 122 -18.20 -13.80 -25.51
CA SER A 122 -19.30 -14.26 -24.64
C SER A 122 -20.68 -14.13 -25.29
N ASN A 123 -20.87 -13.17 -26.20
CA ASN A 123 -22.12 -13.01 -26.94
C ASN A 123 -22.17 -13.97 -28.14
N GLU A 124 -21.07 -14.18 -28.86
CA GLU A 124 -20.99 -15.17 -29.95
C GLU A 124 -21.18 -16.59 -29.43
N VAL A 125 -20.59 -16.97 -28.29
CA VAL A 125 -20.82 -18.29 -27.68
C VAL A 125 -22.27 -18.43 -27.20
N LYS A 126 -22.89 -17.35 -26.70
CA LYS A 126 -24.30 -17.38 -26.28
C LYS A 126 -25.26 -17.42 -27.46
N GLU A 127 -24.96 -16.77 -28.59
CA GLU A 127 -25.72 -16.88 -29.83
C GLU A 127 -25.51 -18.24 -30.52
N MET A 128 -24.31 -18.82 -30.44
CA MET A 128 -24.00 -20.13 -31.01
C MET A 128 -24.60 -21.29 -30.20
N ILE A 129 -24.83 -21.12 -28.90
CA ILE A 129 -25.54 -22.07 -28.03
C ILE A 129 -27.07 -21.93 -28.19
N VAL A 130 -27.56 -20.76 -28.62
CA VAL A 130 -28.97 -20.52 -28.92
C VAL A 130 -29.19 -20.72 -30.43
N VAL A 131 -29.05 -21.96 -30.89
CA VAL A 131 -29.64 -22.37 -32.18
C VAL A 131 -31.12 -22.66 -31.93
N PRO A 132 -32.07 -21.94 -32.55
CA PRO A 132 -33.49 -22.20 -32.40
C PRO A 132 -33.98 -23.28 -33.37
N GLU A 133 -34.88 -24.11 -32.82
CA GLU A 133 -35.81 -25.10 -33.41
C GLU A 133 -35.24 -26.37 -34.07
#